data_AF-I7K702-F1
#
_entry.id   AF-I7K702-F1
#
_cell.length_a   1.000
_cell.length_b   1.000
_cell.length_c   1.000
_cell.angle_alpha   90.00
_cell.angle_beta   90.00
_cell.angle_gamma   90.00
#
_symmetry.space_group_name_H-M   'P 1'
#
loop_
_entity.id
_entity.type
_entity.pdbx_description
1 polymer ?
#
loop_
_entity_poly.entity_id
_entity_poly.type
_entity_poly.pdbx_seq_one_letter_code
_entity_poly.pdbx_strand_id
1 'polypeptide(L)'
;MERIQKYIARCGVTSRRGAEELIKQGRVGNLKGEIRLKEFINLIKQKFNVDNVRIVGNLDKKIKRIGIVGGSGSSFIRDALNKGCDVLITGDIKHHDAIIASVLGLNIIDVGHFASEYLAVTYLLDIIKKSFDVECILTETNKNPFAVL
;
A
#
# COMPACT_ATOMS: atom_id res chain seq x y z
N MET A 1 -2.53 15.39 -9.94
CA MET A 1 -3.46 14.56 -9.14
C MET A 1 -3.83 13.23 -9.80
N GLU A 2 -4.20 13.19 -11.09
CA GLU A 2 -4.61 11.93 -11.77
C GLU A 2 -3.61 10.77 -11.75
N ARG A 3 -2.30 11.05 -11.76
CA ARG A 3 -1.26 10.02 -11.86
C ARG A 3 -1.13 9.16 -10.59
N ILE A 4 -1.45 9.70 -9.42
CA ILE A 4 -1.35 8.97 -8.14
C ILE A 4 -2.68 8.30 -7.78
N GLN A 5 -3.81 8.82 -8.26
CA GLN A 5 -5.09 8.13 -8.13
C GLN A 5 -5.12 6.83 -8.96
N LYS A 6 -4.35 6.79 -10.07
CA LYS A 6 -4.08 5.55 -10.82
C LYS A 6 -3.29 4.52 -10.02
N TYR A 7 -2.39 4.95 -9.14
CA TYR A 7 -1.58 4.07 -8.29
C TYR A 7 -2.47 3.30 -7.30
N ILE A 8 -3.29 4.01 -6.54
CA ILE A 8 -4.25 3.40 -5.60
C ILE A 8 -5.29 2.54 -6.34
N ALA A 9 -5.71 2.96 -7.54
CA ALA A 9 -6.59 2.16 -8.37
C ALA A 9 -5.93 0.86 -8.86
N ARG A 10 -4.63 0.88 -9.18
CA ARG A 10 -3.86 -0.34 -9.52
C ARG A 10 -3.69 -1.25 -8.31
N CYS A 11 -3.58 -0.69 -7.10
CA CYS A 11 -3.64 -1.44 -5.84
C CYS A 11 -5.05 -2.02 -5.54
N GLY A 12 -6.04 -1.77 -6.40
CA GLY A 12 -7.40 -2.29 -6.24
C GLY A 12 -8.24 -1.56 -5.18
N VAL A 13 -7.76 -0.43 -4.67
CA VAL A 13 -8.37 0.25 -3.52
C VAL A 13 -9.54 1.16 -3.92
N THR A 14 -9.46 1.92 -5.02
CA THR A 14 -10.56 2.80 -5.43
C THR A 14 -10.53 3.14 -6.92
N SER A 15 -11.55 3.86 -7.42
CA SER A 15 -11.54 4.38 -8.78
C SER A 15 -10.54 5.54 -8.93
N ARG A 16 -10.09 5.84 -10.17
CA ARG A 16 -9.20 6.99 -10.41
C ARG A 16 -9.71 8.33 -9.87
N ARG A 17 -11.01 8.49 -9.57
CA ARG A 17 -11.56 9.75 -9.04
C ARG A 17 -11.79 9.72 -7.52
N GLY A 18 -11.77 8.55 -6.89
CA GLY A 18 -12.12 8.36 -5.47
C GLY A 18 -10.94 8.35 -4.50
N ALA A 19 -9.75 8.71 -4.98
CA ALA A 19 -8.53 8.72 -4.21
C ALA A 19 -8.24 10.12 -3.68
N GLU A 20 -8.06 10.21 -2.36
CA GLU A 20 -7.81 11.42 -1.59
C GLU A 20 -6.39 11.43 -1.03
N GLU A 21 -5.93 12.61 -0.64
CA GLU A 21 -4.66 12.77 0.04
C GLU A 21 -4.79 12.32 1.50
N LEU A 22 -3.96 11.35 1.89
CA LEU A 22 -3.79 11.01 3.30
C LEU A 22 -2.99 12.14 3.97
N ILE A 23 -1.82 12.41 3.36
CA ILE A 23 -0.84 13.48 3.61
C ILE A 23 0.02 13.64 2.34
N LYS A 24 0.99 14.57 2.33
CA LYS A 24 1.90 14.80 1.17
C LYS A 24 2.47 13.49 0.57
N GLN A 25 2.83 12.52 1.41
CA GLN A 25 3.54 11.28 1.03
C GLN A 25 2.64 10.03 0.96
N GLY A 26 1.35 10.14 1.26
CA GLY A 26 0.43 9.00 1.39
C GLY A 26 -0.92 9.24 0.75
N ARG A 27 -1.70 8.19 0.54
CA ARG A 27 -3.03 8.33 -0.02
C ARG A 27 -4.07 7.47 0.66
N VAL A 28 -5.33 7.88 0.58
CA VAL A 28 -6.46 7.17 1.14
C VAL A 28 -7.56 7.02 0.09
N GLY A 29 -8.29 5.92 0.13
CA GLY A 29 -9.41 5.67 -0.77
C GLY A 29 -10.37 4.62 -0.23
N ASN A 30 -11.58 4.61 -0.79
CA ASN A 30 -12.60 3.62 -0.44
C ASN A 30 -12.72 2.54 -1.50
N LEU A 31 -12.79 1.29 -1.04
CA LEU A 31 -13.25 0.15 -1.83
C LEU A 31 -14.70 0.36 -2.26
N LYS A 32 -15.09 -0.26 -3.38
CA LYS A 32 -16.47 -0.21 -3.89
C LYS A 32 -17.48 -0.86 -2.94
N GLY A 33 -17.03 -1.80 -2.12
CA GLY A 33 -17.81 -2.46 -1.08
C GLY A 33 -16.91 -2.80 0.11
N GLU A 34 -17.47 -3.53 1.07
CA GLU A 34 -16.71 -4.04 2.21
C GLU A 34 -16.17 -5.43 1.91
N ILE A 35 -14.96 -5.71 2.39
CA ILE A 35 -14.29 -7.00 2.28
C ILE A 35 -13.67 -7.36 3.63
N ARG A 36 -13.50 -8.65 3.96
CA ARG A 36 -12.75 -9.03 5.17
C ARG A 36 -11.26 -8.73 4.98
N LEU A 37 -10.59 -8.30 6.04
CA LEU A 37 -9.15 -8.02 6.00
C LEU A 37 -8.35 -9.23 5.46
N LYS A 38 -8.69 -10.45 5.89
CA LYS A 38 -8.07 -11.69 5.41
C LYS A 38 -8.13 -11.87 3.89
N GLU A 39 -9.28 -11.58 3.29
CA GLU A 39 -9.50 -11.72 1.84
C GLU A 39 -8.74 -10.61 1.09
N PHE A 40 -8.75 -9.40 1.64
CA PHE A 40 -8.01 -8.27 1.09
C PHE A 40 -6.49 -8.50 1.08
N ILE A 41 -5.94 -9.15 2.11
CA ILE A 41 -4.53 -9.51 2.17
C ILE A 41 -4.10 -10.35 0.97
N ASN A 42 -4.92 -11.31 0.53
CA ASN A 42 -4.61 -12.11 -0.65
C ASN A 42 -4.53 -11.25 -1.92
N LEU A 43 -5.42 -10.27 -2.07
CA LEU A 43 -5.36 -9.30 -3.17
C LEU A 43 -4.09 -8.45 -3.09
N ILE A 44 -3.71 -8.00 -1.89
CA ILE A 44 -2.50 -7.20 -1.69
C ILE A 44 -1.24 -8.00 -2.04
N LYS A 45 -1.13 -9.25 -1.60
CA LYS A 45 -0.01 -10.14 -1.98
C LYS A 45 0.15 -10.25 -3.49
N GLN A 46 -0.95 -10.47 -4.21
CA GLN A 46 -0.94 -10.53 -5.67
C GLN A 46 -0.56 -9.18 -6.31
N LYS A 47 -1.10 -8.06 -5.81
CA LYS A 47 -0.84 -6.73 -6.37
C LYS A 47 0.58 -6.23 -6.15
N PHE A 48 1.16 -6.52 -5.00
CA PHE A 48 2.54 -6.16 -4.66
C PHE A 48 3.55 -7.23 -5.10
N ASN A 49 3.07 -8.37 -5.63
CA ASN A 49 3.89 -9.51 -6.04
C ASN A 49 4.82 -9.99 -4.92
N VAL A 50 4.23 -10.28 -3.75
CA VAL A 50 4.93 -10.75 -2.54
C VAL A 50 4.33 -12.06 -2.01
N ASP A 51 5.20 -12.95 -1.54
CA ASP A 51 4.81 -14.26 -1.01
C ASP A 51 4.29 -14.21 0.42
N ASN A 52 4.60 -13.15 1.16
CA ASN A 52 4.21 -12.96 2.55
C ASN A 52 4.04 -11.47 2.90
N VAL A 53 3.33 -11.22 3.99
CA VAL A 53 3.11 -9.89 4.58
C VAL A 53 3.05 -10.05 6.11
N ARG A 54 3.33 -8.98 6.85
CA ARG A 54 3.13 -8.95 8.32
C ARG A 54 1.88 -8.13 8.62
N ILE A 55 1.03 -8.62 9.52
CA ILE A 55 -0.29 -8.03 9.77
C ILE A 55 -0.40 -7.58 11.23
N VAL A 56 -1.02 -6.43 11.43
CA VAL A 56 -1.51 -5.97 12.74
C VAL A 56 -3.03 -5.83 12.65
N GLY A 57 -3.74 -6.32 13.66
CA GLY A 57 -5.20 -6.14 13.78
C GLY A 57 -6.01 -7.42 13.56
N ASN A 58 -7.30 -7.26 13.27
CA ASN A 58 -8.28 -8.36 13.23
C ASN A 58 -8.58 -8.80 11.79
N LEU A 59 -8.18 -10.03 11.45
CA LEU A 59 -8.35 -10.63 10.12
C LEU A 59 -9.81 -10.76 9.65
N ASP A 60 -10.76 -10.84 10.60
CA ASP A 60 -12.19 -10.97 10.31
C ASP A 60 -12.93 -9.63 10.23
N LYS A 61 -12.26 -8.52 10.55
CA LYS A 61 -12.85 -7.19 10.45
C LYS A 61 -13.13 -6.85 8.99
N LYS A 62 -14.34 -6.35 8.73
CA LYS A 62 -14.69 -5.75 7.44
C LYS A 62 -14.00 -4.40 7.31
N ILE A 63 -13.42 -4.16 6.15
CA ILE A 63 -12.70 -2.93 5.82
C ILE A 63 -13.26 -2.32 4.54
N LYS A 64 -13.14 -1.01 4.43
CA LYS A 64 -13.56 -0.23 3.26
C LYS A 64 -12.59 0.88 2.93
N ARG A 65 -12.12 1.62 3.94
CA ARG A 65 -11.24 2.78 3.76
C ARG A 65 -9.79 2.40 4.00
N ILE A 66 -8.96 2.56 2.96
CA ILE A 66 -7.60 2.04 2.91
C ILE A 66 -6.63 3.21 2.79
N GLY A 67 -5.65 3.29 3.70
CA GLY A 67 -4.48 4.15 3.58
C GLY A 67 -3.32 3.40 2.93
N ILE A 68 -2.53 4.07 2.08
CA ILE A 68 -1.30 3.53 1.49
C ILE A 68 -0.19 4.57 1.64
N VAL A 69 0.96 4.12 2.15
CA VAL A 69 2.23 4.86 2.15
C VAL A 69 3.33 3.91 1.68
N GLY A 70 4.19 4.33 0.75
CA GLY A 70 5.36 3.56 0.34
C GLY A 70 6.52 3.71 1.33
N GLY A 71 7.41 2.74 1.40
CA GLY A 71 8.58 2.74 2.28
C GLY A 71 8.18 2.61 3.75
N SER A 72 8.82 3.40 4.62
CA SER A 72 8.58 3.37 6.07
C SER A 72 7.51 4.39 6.49
N GLY A 73 6.26 3.92 6.56
CA GLY A 73 5.09 4.75 6.84
C GLY A 73 4.57 4.69 8.27
N SER A 74 5.35 4.20 9.25
CA SER A 74 4.86 4.05 10.63
C SER A 74 4.53 5.39 11.32
N SER A 75 5.21 6.47 10.94
CA SER A 75 4.91 7.83 11.40
C SER A 75 3.49 8.29 11.04
N PHE A 76 2.83 7.65 10.06
CA PHE A 76 1.51 8.04 9.55
C PHE A 76 0.36 7.20 10.13
N ILE A 77 0.61 6.38 11.15
CA ILE A 77 -0.43 5.62 11.85
C ILE A 77 -1.54 6.55 12.36
N ARG A 78 -1.18 7.68 12.99
CA ARG A 78 -2.16 8.65 13.50
C ARG A 78 -2.89 9.38 12.38
N ASP A 79 -2.21 9.71 11.28
CA ASP A 79 -2.84 10.33 10.12
C ASP A 79 -3.86 9.40 9.46
N ALA A 80 -3.53 8.12 9.32
CA ALA A 80 -4.44 7.09 8.82
C ALA A 80 -5.71 6.99 9.69
N LEU A 81 -5.55 6.98 11.01
CA LEU A 81 -6.67 7.00 11.95
C LEU A 81 -7.52 8.26 11.81
N ASN A 82 -6.90 9.44 11.77
CA ASN A 82 -7.60 10.72 11.61
C ASN A 82 -8.37 10.81 10.28
N LYS A 83 -7.89 10.11 9.25
CA LYS A 83 -8.55 10.00 7.95
C LYS A 83 -9.59 8.89 7.90
N GLY A 84 -9.83 8.18 9.00
CA GLY A 84 -10.82 7.11 9.12
C GLY A 84 -10.42 5.84 8.37
N CYS A 85 -9.13 5.58 8.17
CA CYS A 85 -8.67 4.34 7.54
C CYS A 85 -9.01 3.14 8.44
N ASP A 86 -9.59 2.11 7.83
CA ASP A 86 -9.75 0.81 8.46
C ASP A 86 -8.43 0.03 8.47
N VAL A 87 -7.57 0.26 7.47
CA VAL A 87 -6.27 -0.38 7.34
C VAL A 87 -5.26 0.55 6.67
N LEU A 88 -4.01 0.50 7.10
CA LEU A 88 -2.85 1.15 6.48
C LEU A 88 -1.95 0.10 5.81
N ILE A 89 -1.60 0.31 4.55
CA ILE A 89 -0.61 -0.50 3.82
C ILE A 89 0.70 0.29 3.77
N THR A 90 1.79 -0.31 4.21
CA THR A 90 3.13 0.31 4.25
C THR A 90 4.24 -0.75 4.28
N GLY A 91 5.50 -0.34 4.28
CA GLY A 91 6.65 -1.14 4.71
C GLY A 91 7.20 -0.72 6.09
N ASP A 92 8.16 -1.49 6.58
CA ASP A 92 9.05 -1.20 7.72
C ASP A 92 8.36 -0.85 9.04
N ILE A 93 7.32 -1.61 9.40
CA ILE A 93 6.71 -1.47 10.72
C ILE A 93 7.61 -2.08 11.79
N LYS A 94 7.96 -1.26 12.79
CA LYS A 94 8.66 -1.69 14.00
C LYS A 94 7.67 -2.25 15.02
N HIS A 95 8.17 -3.06 15.95
CA HIS A 95 7.33 -3.71 16.94
C HIS A 95 6.52 -2.72 17.81
N HIS A 96 7.14 -1.63 18.27
CA HIS A 96 6.42 -0.61 19.05
C HIS A 96 5.33 0.10 18.23
N ASP A 97 5.59 0.38 16.96
CA ASP A 97 4.59 0.96 16.06
C ASP A 97 3.40 0.01 15.84
N ALA A 98 3.68 -1.29 15.71
CA ALA A 98 2.64 -2.32 15.63
C ALA A 98 1.77 -2.37 16.91
N ILE A 99 2.39 -2.26 18.10
CA ILE A 99 1.66 -2.17 19.37
C ILE A 99 0.77 -0.92 19.37
N ILE A 100 1.31 0.25 19.00
CA ILE A 100 0.56 1.51 18.95
C ILE A 100 -0.64 1.37 18.01
N ALA A 101 -0.45 0.84 16.81
CA ALA A 101 -1.53 0.62 15.86
C ALA A 101 -2.60 -0.33 16.41
N SER A 102 -2.19 -1.43 17.06
CA SER A 102 -3.11 -2.37 17.69
C SER A 102 -3.94 -1.72 18.80
N VAL A 103 -3.31 -0.93 19.68
CA VAL A 103 -4.00 -0.21 20.77
C VAL A 103 -5.00 0.80 20.22
N LEU A 104 -4.62 1.49 19.14
CA LEU A 104 -5.48 2.48 18.48
C LEU A 104 -6.54 1.85 17.55
N GLY A 105 -6.54 0.52 17.39
CA GLY A 105 -7.52 -0.20 16.56
C GLY A 105 -7.33 -0.03 15.05
N LEU A 106 -6.15 0.41 14.60
CA LEU A 106 -5.79 0.49 13.18
C LEU A 106 -5.20 -0.84 12.72
N ASN A 107 -5.77 -1.42 11.66
CA ASN A 107 -5.13 -2.57 11.03
C ASN A 107 -3.94 -2.11 10.18
N ILE A 108 -2.88 -2.92 10.11
CA ILE A 108 -1.74 -2.66 9.22
C ILE A 108 -1.45 -3.90 8.38
N ILE A 109 -1.16 -3.67 7.09
CA ILE A 109 -0.53 -4.63 6.20
C ILE A 109 0.87 -4.12 5.87
N ASP A 110 1.88 -4.75 6.45
CA ASP A 110 3.26 -4.50 6.11
C ASP A 110 3.68 -5.41 4.94
N VAL A 111 3.85 -4.79 3.77
CA VAL A 111 4.25 -5.47 2.52
C VAL A 111 5.77 -5.47 2.30
N GLY A 112 6.54 -4.90 3.23
CA GLY A 112 7.97 -4.68 3.09
C GLY A 112 8.32 -3.44 2.26
N HIS A 113 9.47 -2.82 2.57
CA HIS A 113 9.93 -1.58 1.94
C HIS A 113 10.00 -1.69 0.42
N PHE A 114 10.76 -2.68 -0.08
CA PHE A 114 11.01 -2.84 -1.51
C PHE A 114 9.72 -2.96 -2.32
N ALA A 115 8.81 -3.87 -1.93
CA ALA A 115 7.58 -4.10 -2.66
C ALA A 115 6.67 -2.86 -2.65
N SER A 116 6.61 -2.16 -1.51
CA SER A 116 5.77 -0.96 -1.36
C SER A 116 6.15 0.17 -2.31
N GLU A 117 7.42 0.26 -2.72
CA GLU A 117 7.94 1.31 -3.60
C GLU A 117 8.11 0.83 -5.05
N TYR A 118 8.44 -0.45 -5.26
CA TYR A 118 8.67 -1.02 -6.59
C TYR A 118 7.44 -0.91 -7.50
N LEU A 119 6.24 -0.93 -6.92
CA LEU A 119 5.00 -0.70 -7.66
C LEU A 119 4.97 0.68 -8.35
N ALA A 120 5.59 1.71 -7.76
CA ALA A 120 5.69 3.03 -8.37
C ALA A 120 6.66 3.02 -9.57
N VAL A 121 7.74 2.23 -9.51
CA VAL A 121 8.71 2.06 -10.60
C VAL A 121 8.04 1.46 -11.84
N THR A 122 7.28 0.37 -11.67
CA THR A 122 6.55 -0.25 -12.79
C THR A 122 5.47 0.68 -13.37
N TYR A 123 4.83 1.48 -12.52
CA TYR A 123 3.89 2.50 -12.97
C TYR A 123 4.54 3.63 -13.77
N LEU A 124 5.72 4.09 -13.34
CA LEU A 124 6.48 5.11 -14.04
C LEU A 124 6.96 4.60 -15.40
N LEU A 125 7.44 3.35 -15.47
CA LEU A 125 7.82 2.69 -16.72
C LEU A 125 6.68 2.74 -17.74
N ASP A 126 5.47 2.38 -17.32
CA ASP A 126 4.29 2.43 -18.18
C ASP A 126 3.94 3.83 -18.66
N ILE A 127 4.17 4.86 -17.84
CA ILE A 127 3.97 6.26 -18.25
C ILE A 127 4.99 6.61 -19.32
N ILE A 128 6.27 6.35 -19.08
CA ILE A 128 7.36 6.74 -19.99
C ILE A 128 7.16 6.06 -21.35
N LYS A 129 6.94 4.74 -21.39
CA LYS A 129 6.68 3.99 -22.63
C LYS A 129 5.47 4.47 -23.41
N LYS A 130 4.46 5.06 -22.75
CA LYS A 130 3.26 5.61 -23.41
C LYS A 130 3.43 7.06 -23.85
N SER A 131 4.33 7.80 -23.21
CA SER A 131 4.53 9.22 -23.46
C SER A 131 5.67 9.50 -24.43
N PHE A 132 6.63 8.57 -24.55
CA PHE A 132 7.83 8.76 -25.32
C PHE A 132 8.16 7.48 -26.08
N ASP A 133 8.63 7.63 -27.31
CA ASP A 133 9.14 6.53 -28.13
C ASP A 133 10.62 6.29 -27.79
N VAL A 134 10.85 5.76 -26.59
CA VAL A 134 12.18 5.47 -26.05
C VAL A 134 12.21 4.09 -25.44
N GLU A 135 13.34 3.41 -25.61
CA GLU A 135 13.58 2.15 -24.92
C GLU A 135 13.68 2.41 -23.41
N CYS A 136 12.97 1.59 -22.63
CA CYS A 136 13.01 1.66 -21.18
C CYS A 136 13.33 0.29 -20.62
N ILE A 137 14.45 0.21 -19.90
CA ILE A 137 14.98 -1.01 -19.31
C ILE A 137 14.85 -0.90 -17.78
N LEU A 138 14.31 -1.93 -17.13
CA LEU A 138 14.32 -2.02 -15.67
C LEU A 138 15.65 -2.62 -15.21
N THR A 139 16.20 -2.09 -14.10
CA THR A 139 17.38 -2.69 -13.50
C THR A 139 17.09 -4.08 -12.95
N GLU A 140 18.00 -5.02 -13.20
CA GLU A 140 17.97 -6.37 -12.61
C GLU A 140 18.83 -6.47 -11.34
N THR A 141 19.62 -5.44 -11.02
CA THR A 141 20.53 -5.44 -9.87
C THR A 141 19.86 -4.98 -8.57
N ASN A 142 18.81 -4.17 -8.67
CA ASN A 142 18.06 -3.71 -7.50
C ASN A 142 17.04 -4.78 -7.09
N LYS A 143 17.38 -5.59 -6.09
CA LYS A 143 16.55 -6.68 -5.57
C LYS A 143 16.21 -6.44 -4.09
N ASN A 144 15.11 -7.03 -3.65
CA ASN A 144 14.79 -7.08 -2.22
C ASN A 144 15.93 -7.79 -1.46
N PRO A 145 16.58 -7.16 -0.47
CA PRO A 145 17.68 -7.78 0.27
C PRO A 145 17.19 -8.89 1.22
N PHE A 146 15.89 -8.96 1.47
CA PHE A 146 15.30 -9.97 2.35
C PHE A 146 14.88 -11.21 1.55
N ALA A 147 15.44 -12.36 1.91
CA ALA A 147 14.88 -13.65 1.56
C ALA A 147 13.82 -14.03 2.60
N VAL A 148 12.72 -14.61 2.13
CA VAL A 148 11.67 -15.18 2.98
C VAL A 148 11.63 -16.68 2.66
N LEU A 149 11.73 -17.49 3.72
CA LEU A 149 11.73 -18.95 3.65
C LEU A 149 10.38 -19.51 4.11
#